data_AF-A0A553E7A8-F1
#
_entry.id   AF-A0A553E7A8-F1
#
_cell.length_a   1.000
_cell.length_b   1.000
_cell.length_c   1.000
_cell.angle_alpha   90.00
_cell.angle_beta   90.00
_cell.angle_gamma   90.00
#
_symmetry.space_group_name_H-M   'P 1'
#
loop_
_entity.id
_entity.type
_entity.pdbx_description
1 polymer ?
#
loop_
_entity_poly.entity_id
_entity_poly.type
_entity_poly.pdbx_seq_one_letter_code
_entity_poly.pdbx_strand_id
1 'polypeptide(L)'
;MKKLLLILFVFIASIETIYSQEFLGKNKAEVKAKFLERIGNGEFTKSFGYDAYLYISYLKDIDIVIFNNKGICFLECHITKDKKFADVILYNFCNSDKCKVYQINPNVNKEHEFVEGKITMELVVESNNPAMINARYDFYIFNSEYKQDVINYFEKRFSKEYAIIKEKEIQEERQKQAELKRQKEVENILSTLNRDAIVEEKVHDYYTNKLLKNSEYWDVLEKPKKEKIDTIVNVLIHVDSLNTNVVSIAGDDINKGLSSLYWKSSQHHYCTINGINYSKYQNSVFYSKKISVKTKLLEKGIYGVEKRKGKFKYYEAVPNEIQEWCQSNIIKNGFQAIEYTNYDGKYTIKPVTVTKDVKKMLQGKDPQKAKKTWKILGIIGSNIVLIGGLIALDAI
;
A
#
# COMPACT_ATOMS: atom_id res chain seq x y z
N MET A 1 9.54 -60.80 -23.45
CA MET A 1 10.00 -60.16 -24.72
C MET A 1 9.77 -58.64 -24.78
N LYS A 2 8.63 -58.07 -24.34
CA LYS A 2 8.40 -56.60 -24.38
C LYS A 2 9.37 -55.74 -23.54
N LYS A 3 9.87 -56.25 -22.39
CA LYS A 3 10.87 -55.53 -21.55
C LYS A 3 12.28 -55.51 -22.14
N LEU A 4 12.68 -56.54 -22.89
CA LEU A 4 14.00 -56.60 -23.54
C LEU A 4 14.06 -55.69 -24.77
N LEU A 5 12.97 -55.61 -25.55
CA LEU A 5 12.85 -54.66 -26.66
C LEU A 5 12.91 -53.20 -26.18
N LEU A 6 12.26 -52.88 -25.06
CA LEU A 6 12.30 -51.52 -24.50
C LEU A 6 13.72 -51.13 -24.06
N ILE A 7 14.48 -52.06 -23.47
CA ILE A 7 15.87 -51.85 -23.08
C ILE A 7 16.77 -51.71 -24.32
N LEU A 8 16.51 -52.48 -25.39
CA LEU A 8 17.25 -52.35 -26.65
C LEU A 8 16.97 -51.01 -27.36
N PHE A 9 15.72 -50.56 -27.39
CA PHE A 9 15.33 -49.26 -27.97
C PHE A 9 15.87 -48.08 -27.16
N VAL A 10 15.85 -48.17 -25.83
CA VAL A 10 16.48 -47.18 -24.93
C VAL A 10 17.99 -47.15 -25.14
N PHE A 11 18.65 -48.30 -25.37
CA PHE A 11 20.07 -48.37 -25.68
C PHE A 11 20.41 -47.76 -27.04
N ILE A 12 19.68 -48.11 -28.11
CA ILE A 12 19.89 -47.58 -29.47
C ILE A 12 19.68 -46.06 -29.52
N ALA A 13 18.64 -45.56 -28.84
CA ALA A 13 18.35 -44.12 -28.78
C ALA A 13 19.36 -43.32 -27.94
N SER A 14 19.83 -43.88 -26.82
CA SER A 14 20.90 -43.27 -26.02
C SER A 14 22.23 -43.21 -26.77
N ILE A 15 22.44 -44.14 -27.71
CA ILE A 15 23.60 -44.21 -28.59
C ILE A 15 23.47 -43.18 -29.73
N GLU A 16 22.28 -43.01 -30.31
CA GLU A 16 22.00 -42.03 -31.38
C GLU A 16 22.25 -40.57 -30.96
N THR A 17 21.86 -40.18 -29.74
CA THR A 17 22.09 -38.80 -29.26
C THR A 17 23.53 -38.53 -28.84
N ILE A 18 24.26 -39.54 -28.35
CA ILE A 18 25.70 -39.45 -28.05
C ILE A 18 26.51 -39.30 -29.35
N TYR A 19 26.00 -39.80 -30.48
CA TYR A 19 26.62 -39.67 -31.79
C TYR A 19 26.40 -38.34 -32.50
N SER A 20 25.47 -37.49 -32.05
CA SER A 20 25.30 -36.10 -32.54
C SER A 20 26.63 -35.32 -32.58
N GLN A 21 27.49 -35.55 -31.58
CA GLN A 21 28.84 -34.96 -31.48
C GLN A 21 29.74 -35.36 -32.66
N GLU A 22 29.58 -36.57 -33.20
CA GLU A 22 30.39 -37.07 -34.31
C GLU A 22 30.03 -36.44 -35.67
N PHE A 23 28.98 -35.61 -35.73
CA PHE A 23 28.56 -34.90 -36.94
C PHE A 23 29.03 -33.43 -36.96
N LEU A 24 29.40 -32.86 -35.81
CA LEU A 24 29.95 -31.51 -35.73
C LEU A 24 31.18 -31.38 -36.64
N GLY A 25 31.22 -30.32 -37.45
CA GLY A 25 32.31 -30.05 -38.40
C GLY A 25 32.27 -30.82 -39.73
N LYS A 26 31.30 -31.72 -39.94
CA LYS A 26 31.17 -32.50 -41.18
C LYS A 26 30.32 -31.84 -42.23
N ASN A 27 30.65 -32.05 -43.49
CA ASN A 27 29.88 -31.52 -44.61
C ASN A 27 28.61 -32.36 -44.91
N LYS A 28 27.74 -31.83 -45.78
CA LYS A 28 26.46 -32.46 -46.14
C LYS A 28 26.59 -33.90 -46.66
N ALA A 29 27.64 -34.20 -47.44
CA ALA A 29 27.84 -35.53 -48.00
C ALA A 29 28.26 -36.54 -46.93
N GLU A 30 29.15 -36.13 -46.03
CA GLU A 30 29.62 -36.96 -44.91
C GLU A 30 28.50 -37.29 -43.92
N VAL A 31 27.63 -36.33 -43.65
CA VAL A 31 26.48 -36.54 -42.74
C VAL A 31 25.42 -37.41 -43.37
N LYS A 32 25.10 -37.19 -44.66
CA LYS A 32 24.21 -38.11 -45.38
C LYS A 32 24.73 -39.54 -45.36
N ALA A 33 26.03 -39.74 -45.61
CA ALA A 33 26.64 -41.07 -45.59
C ALA A 33 26.51 -41.73 -44.20
N LYS A 34 26.80 -40.98 -43.12
CA LYS A 34 26.66 -41.49 -41.75
C LYS A 34 25.22 -41.78 -41.33
N PHE A 35 24.26 -40.95 -41.74
CA PHE A 35 22.83 -41.20 -41.47
C PHE A 35 22.31 -42.43 -42.22
N LEU A 36 22.68 -42.58 -43.50
CA LEU A 36 22.33 -43.74 -44.32
C LEU A 36 22.86 -45.05 -43.72
N GLU A 37 24.07 -45.04 -43.18
CA GLU A 37 24.71 -46.21 -42.57
C GLU A 37 23.98 -46.67 -41.30
N ARG A 38 23.38 -45.74 -40.54
CA ARG A 38 22.96 -46.00 -39.14
C ARG A 38 21.46 -45.90 -38.89
N ILE A 39 20.78 -44.94 -39.50
CA ILE A 39 19.45 -44.47 -39.07
C ILE A 39 18.40 -44.68 -40.18
N GLY A 40 18.82 -44.64 -41.45
CA GLY A 40 17.99 -44.94 -42.62
C GLY A 40 17.89 -43.77 -43.60
N ASN A 41 16.90 -43.80 -44.49
CA ASN A 41 16.70 -42.76 -45.50
C ASN A 41 15.99 -41.54 -44.88
N GLY A 42 16.67 -40.40 -44.87
CA GLY A 42 16.09 -39.07 -44.67
C GLY A 42 16.12 -38.23 -45.96
N GLU A 43 15.49 -37.05 -45.88
CA GLU A 43 15.34 -36.12 -47.01
C GLU A 43 16.03 -34.77 -46.72
N PHE A 44 16.65 -34.19 -47.76
CA PHE A 44 17.15 -32.82 -47.66
C PHE A 44 15.99 -31.83 -47.78
N THR A 45 15.93 -30.88 -46.84
CA THR A 45 14.90 -29.85 -46.78
C THR A 45 15.50 -28.51 -46.35
N LYS A 46 14.65 -27.49 -46.20
CA LYS A 46 15.00 -26.21 -45.59
C LYS A 46 14.27 -26.08 -44.25
N SER A 47 15.00 -25.68 -43.22
CA SER A 47 14.43 -25.38 -41.89
C SER A 47 14.86 -23.97 -41.49
N PHE A 48 13.89 -23.05 -41.44
CA PHE A 48 14.10 -21.65 -41.05
C PHE A 48 15.28 -20.96 -41.78
N GLY A 49 15.41 -21.23 -43.08
CA GLY A 49 16.43 -20.63 -43.95
C GLY A 49 17.79 -21.33 -43.94
N TYR A 50 17.94 -22.41 -43.18
CA TYR A 50 19.12 -23.28 -43.21
C TYR A 50 18.83 -24.55 -44.00
N ASP A 51 19.86 -25.13 -44.61
CA ASP A 51 19.75 -26.48 -45.17
C ASP A 51 19.58 -27.48 -44.03
N ALA A 52 18.75 -28.49 -44.22
CA ALA A 52 18.47 -29.49 -43.21
C ALA A 52 18.41 -30.89 -43.81
N TYR A 53 18.75 -31.89 -43.01
CA TYR A 53 18.47 -33.29 -43.28
C TYR A 53 17.43 -33.76 -42.26
N LEU A 54 16.27 -34.16 -42.77
CA LEU A 54 15.14 -34.59 -41.98
C LEU A 54 15.07 -36.11 -41.99
N TYR A 55 15.05 -36.70 -40.81
CA TYR A 55 14.73 -38.11 -40.61
C TYR A 55 13.50 -38.23 -39.73
N ILE A 56 12.59 -39.14 -40.09
CA ILE A 56 11.41 -39.46 -39.31
C ILE A 56 11.53 -40.93 -38.93
N SER A 57 11.66 -41.19 -37.64
CA SER A 57 11.77 -42.54 -37.13
C SER A 57 10.45 -43.31 -37.29
N TYR A 58 10.52 -44.64 -37.22
CA TYR A 58 9.33 -45.49 -37.19
C TYR A 58 8.40 -45.19 -36.01
N LEU A 59 8.93 -44.59 -34.94
CA LEU A 59 8.17 -44.17 -33.75
C LEU A 59 7.53 -42.78 -33.91
N LYS A 60 7.68 -42.16 -35.09
CA LYS A 60 7.24 -40.79 -35.43
C LYS A 60 7.98 -39.71 -34.63
N ASP A 61 9.14 -40.03 -34.11
CA ASP A 61 10.09 -39.03 -33.64
C ASP A 61 10.77 -38.40 -34.86
N ILE A 62 11.17 -37.14 -34.73
CA ILE A 62 11.75 -36.38 -35.83
C ILE A 62 13.13 -35.93 -35.42
N ASP A 63 14.14 -36.29 -36.22
CA ASP A 63 15.51 -35.78 -36.11
C ASP A 63 15.77 -34.82 -37.27
N ILE A 64 16.16 -33.59 -36.94
CA ILE A 64 16.45 -32.56 -37.93
C ILE A 64 17.88 -32.08 -37.75
N VAL A 65 18.79 -32.41 -38.67
CA VAL A 65 20.17 -31.91 -38.65
C VAL A 65 20.29 -30.69 -39.54
N ILE A 66 20.79 -29.59 -39.00
CA ILE A 66 20.93 -28.30 -39.69
C ILE A 66 22.36 -28.11 -40.20
N PHE A 67 22.50 -27.59 -41.43
CA PHE A 67 23.76 -27.24 -42.07
C PHE A 67 23.83 -25.74 -42.36
N ASN A 68 25.03 -25.15 -42.17
CA ASN A 68 25.36 -23.82 -42.68
C ASN A 68 26.27 -23.88 -43.93
N ASN A 69 26.61 -22.70 -44.47
CA ASN A 69 27.45 -22.52 -45.66
C ASN A 69 28.91 -22.97 -45.47
N LYS A 70 29.37 -23.16 -44.22
CA LYS A 70 30.71 -23.70 -43.90
C LYS A 70 30.73 -25.23 -43.87
N GLY A 71 29.59 -25.88 -44.13
CA GLY A 71 29.49 -27.33 -44.10
C GLY A 71 29.66 -27.88 -42.69
N ILE A 72 29.03 -27.28 -41.68
CA ILE A 72 29.06 -27.78 -40.30
C ILE A 72 27.64 -28.15 -39.87
N CYS A 73 27.51 -29.32 -39.22
CA CYS A 73 26.24 -29.94 -38.84
C CYS A 73 25.87 -29.73 -37.38
N PHE A 74 25.15 -28.66 -37.09
CA PHE A 74 24.46 -28.51 -35.81
C PHE A 74 23.19 -27.68 -35.99
N LEU A 75 22.13 -28.26 -35.47
CA LEU A 75 21.10 -27.79 -34.56
C LEU A 75 20.11 -28.94 -34.60
N GLU A 76 20.60 -30.07 -34.11
CA GLU A 76 19.90 -31.34 -34.15
C GLU A 76 18.67 -31.20 -33.27
N CYS A 77 17.51 -31.10 -33.91
CA CYS A 77 16.23 -31.00 -33.24
C CYS A 77 15.66 -32.40 -33.15
N HIS A 78 15.63 -32.98 -31.95
CA HIS A 78 14.86 -34.18 -31.69
C HIS A 78 13.48 -33.78 -31.17
N ILE A 79 12.43 -34.18 -31.87
CA ILE A 79 11.05 -33.88 -31.52
C ILE A 79 10.37 -35.19 -31.16
N THR A 80 9.97 -35.33 -29.89
CA THR A 80 9.21 -36.49 -29.42
C THR A 80 7.98 -36.10 -28.62
N LYS A 81 7.00 -36.99 -28.60
CA LYS A 81 5.85 -36.95 -27.68
C LYS A 81 5.94 -38.04 -26.61
N ASP A 82 6.96 -38.90 -26.65
CA ASP A 82 7.19 -39.91 -25.63
C ASP A 82 7.98 -39.31 -24.46
N LYS A 83 7.28 -39.05 -23.36
CA LYS A 83 7.89 -38.54 -22.14
C LYS A 83 8.98 -39.47 -21.60
N LYS A 84 8.79 -40.80 -21.64
CA LYS A 84 9.79 -41.74 -21.11
C LYS A 84 11.09 -41.67 -21.93
N PHE A 85 10.95 -41.48 -23.24
CA PHE A 85 12.07 -41.28 -24.14
C PHE A 85 12.80 -39.97 -23.83
N ALA A 86 12.05 -38.87 -23.69
CA ALA A 86 12.59 -37.57 -23.28
C ALA A 86 13.35 -37.64 -21.95
N ASP A 87 12.77 -38.31 -20.93
CA ASP A 87 13.38 -38.48 -19.61
C ASP A 87 14.71 -39.26 -19.70
N VAL A 88 14.80 -40.27 -20.57
CA VAL A 88 16.03 -41.04 -20.82
C VAL A 88 17.11 -40.19 -21.47
N ILE A 89 16.77 -39.39 -22.49
CA ILE A 89 17.71 -38.46 -23.12
C ILE A 89 18.27 -37.50 -22.08
N LEU A 90 17.38 -36.85 -21.32
CA LEU A 90 17.78 -35.92 -20.27
C LEU A 90 18.70 -36.57 -19.23
N TYR A 91 18.37 -37.78 -18.78
CA TYR A 91 19.20 -38.53 -17.84
C TYR A 91 20.62 -38.73 -18.36
N ASN A 92 20.79 -39.05 -19.64
CA ASN A 92 22.12 -39.27 -20.23
C ASN A 92 22.92 -37.97 -20.36
N PHE A 93 22.30 -36.88 -20.80
CA PHE A 93 23.02 -35.60 -20.94
C PHE A 93 23.32 -34.93 -19.61
N CYS A 94 22.43 -35.03 -18.62
CA CYS A 94 22.66 -34.47 -17.29
C CYS A 94 23.81 -35.17 -16.54
N ASN A 95 24.05 -36.44 -16.82
CA ASN A 95 25.13 -37.23 -16.19
C ASN A 95 26.46 -37.18 -16.97
N SER A 96 26.57 -36.37 -18.02
CA SER A 96 27.78 -36.21 -18.81
C SER A 96 28.53 -34.93 -18.47
N ASP A 97 29.81 -35.03 -18.09
CA ASP A 97 30.65 -33.85 -17.81
C ASP A 97 30.87 -32.95 -19.04
N LYS A 98 30.71 -33.51 -20.24
CA LYS A 98 30.89 -32.85 -21.54
C LYS A 98 29.68 -32.03 -21.96
N CYS A 99 28.53 -32.26 -21.32
CA CYS A 99 27.26 -31.68 -21.71
C CYS A 99 26.74 -30.73 -20.61
N LYS A 100 25.90 -29.79 -21.02
CA LYS A 100 25.16 -28.94 -20.12
C LYS A 100 23.73 -28.81 -20.63
N VAL A 101 22.77 -29.12 -19.76
CA VAL A 101 21.34 -29.15 -20.10
C VAL A 101 20.65 -27.94 -19.51
N TYR A 102 19.84 -27.27 -20.32
CA TYR A 102 18.99 -26.16 -19.93
C TYR A 102 17.57 -26.37 -20.43
N GLN A 103 16.60 -25.91 -19.67
CA GLN A 103 15.24 -25.78 -20.17
C GLN A 103 15.02 -24.32 -20.53
N ILE A 104 14.51 -24.07 -21.74
CA ILE A 104 14.15 -22.74 -22.19
C ILE A 104 12.64 -22.65 -22.41
N ASN A 105 12.10 -21.44 -22.29
CA ASN A 105 10.73 -21.14 -22.69
C ASN A 105 10.73 -19.94 -23.64
N PRO A 106 10.62 -20.17 -24.95
CA PRO A 106 10.65 -19.11 -25.96
C PRO A 106 9.54 -18.06 -25.82
N ASN A 107 8.48 -18.35 -25.03
CA ASN A 107 7.42 -17.38 -24.72
C ASN A 107 7.78 -16.43 -23.56
N VAL A 108 8.88 -16.69 -22.84
CA VAL A 108 9.28 -15.98 -21.63
C VAL A 108 10.65 -15.31 -21.80
N ASN A 109 11.63 -15.99 -22.40
CA ASN A 109 12.96 -15.43 -22.60
C ASN A 109 13.55 -15.82 -23.98
N LYS A 110 14.62 -15.11 -24.35
CA LYS A 110 15.40 -15.31 -25.59
C LYS A 110 16.86 -15.68 -25.28
N GLU A 111 17.16 -15.94 -24.02
CA GLU A 111 18.52 -16.17 -23.56
C GLU A 111 18.88 -17.63 -23.80
N HIS A 112 20.07 -17.82 -24.37
CA HIS A 112 20.66 -19.12 -24.66
C HIS A 112 21.97 -19.23 -23.90
N GLU A 113 22.24 -20.41 -23.35
CA GLU A 113 23.46 -20.63 -22.58
C GLU A 113 24.54 -21.32 -23.42
N PHE A 114 25.73 -20.71 -23.46
CA PHE A 114 26.87 -21.22 -24.20
C PHE A 114 28.04 -21.41 -23.24
N VAL A 115 28.49 -22.65 -23.07
CA VAL A 115 29.61 -22.99 -22.19
C VAL A 115 30.78 -23.46 -23.03
N GLU A 116 31.92 -22.76 -22.93
CA GLU A 116 33.11 -23.08 -23.69
C GLU A 116 33.61 -24.51 -23.39
N GLY A 117 33.94 -25.25 -24.45
CA GLY A 117 34.41 -26.63 -24.34
C GLY A 117 33.33 -27.65 -23.96
N LYS A 118 32.06 -27.24 -23.87
CA LYS A 118 30.91 -28.12 -23.60
C LYS A 118 29.86 -28.02 -24.69
N ILE A 119 29.05 -29.07 -24.78
CA ILE A 119 27.86 -29.10 -25.62
C ILE A 119 26.66 -28.67 -24.79
N THR A 120 25.92 -27.70 -25.29
CA THR A 120 24.64 -27.26 -24.72
C THR A 120 23.52 -28.11 -25.32
N MET A 121 22.64 -28.62 -24.46
CA MET A 121 21.33 -29.15 -24.84
C MET A 121 20.24 -28.25 -24.26
N GLU A 122 19.45 -27.61 -25.12
CA GLU A 122 18.29 -26.83 -24.73
C GLU A 122 17.01 -27.64 -24.97
N LEU A 123 16.23 -27.83 -23.92
CA LEU A 123 14.91 -28.45 -23.97
C LEU A 123 13.84 -27.36 -24.08
N VAL A 124 13.03 -27.42 -25.13
CA VAL A 124 11.75 -26.70 -25.24
C VAL A 124 10.61 -27.70 -25.01
N VAL A 125 9.73 -27.39 -24.06
CA VAL A 125 8.53 -28.19 -23.80
C VAL A 125 7.31 -27.41 -24.29
N GLU A 126 6.70 -27.87 -25.36
CA GLU A 126 5.44 -27.32 -25.85
C GLU A 126 4.27 -28.13 -25.27
N SER A 127 3.43 -27.49 -24.45
CA SER A 127 2.23 -28.12 -23.92
C SER A 127 1.05 -27.16 -23.89
N ASN A 128 -0.14 -27.71 -24.18
CA ASN A 128 -1.40 -26.99 -24.14
C ASN A 128 -2.09 -27.08 -22.76
N ASN A 129 -1.47 -27.74 -21.77
CA ASN A 129 -2.03 -27.95 -20.44
C ASN A 129 -0.90 -27.92 -19.37
N PRO A 130 -1.11 -27.26 -18.21
CA PRO A 130 -0.19 -27.29 -17.08
C PRO A 130 0.27 -28.70 -16.64
N ALA A 131 -0.57 -29.72 -16.81
CA ALA A 131 -0.26 -31.12 -16.48
C ALA A 131 0.69 -31.80 -17.49
N MET A 132 1.13 -31.10 -18.54
CA MET A 132 2.04 -31.59 -19.60
C MET A 132 1.54 -32.86 -20.34
N ILE A 133 0.23 -33.10 -20.30
CA ILE A 133 -0.41 -34.21 -21.01
C ILE A 133 -0.26 -33.95 -22.52
N ASN A 134 0.29 -34.93 -23.24
CA ASN A 134 0.61 -34.83 -24.67
C ASN A 134 1.57 -33.68 -25.02
N ALA A 135 2.45 -33.29 -24.10
CA ALA A 135 3.52 -32.35 -24.39
C ALA A 135 4.42 -32.85 -25.52
N ARG A 136 4.95 -31.91 -26.31
CA ARG A 136 6.02 -32.14 -27.28
C ARG A 136 7.33 -31.65 -26.67
N TYR A 137 8.36 -32.48 -26.77
CA TYR A 137 9.70 -32.20 -26.27
C TYR A 137 10.59 -31.99 -27.47
N ASP A 138 11.09 -30.76 -27.63
CA ASP A 138 12.04 -30.40 -28.69
C ASP A 138 13.41 -30.21 -28.03
N PHE A 139 14.38 -31.04 -28.39
CA PHE A 139 15.75 -30.97 -27.90
C PHE A 139 16.65 -30.32 -28.93
N TYR A 140 17.32 -29.25 -28.58
CA TYR A 140 18.29 -28.55 -29.45
C TYR A 140 19.70 -28.75 -28.91
N ILE A 141 20.59 -29.30 -29.73
CA ILE A 141 21.96 -29.63 -29.32
C ILE A 141 22.97 -28.84 -30.14
N PHE A 142 23.89 -28.13 -29.47
CA PHE A 142 24.88 -27.27 -30.13
C PHE A 142 26.13 -27.01 -29.28
N ASN A 143 27.20 -26.54 -29.93
CA ASN A 143 28.47 -26.14 -29.30
C ASN A 143 28.58 -24.60 -29.24
N SER A 144 29.29 -24.06 -28.24
CA SER A 144 29.51 -22.63 -28.04
C SER A 144 30.18 -21.93 -29.22
N GLU A 145 31.02 -22.65 -29.97
CA GLU A 145 31.68 -22.14 -31.19
C GLU A 145 30.68 -21.69 -32.28
N TYR A 146 29.43 -22.14 -32.19
CA TYR A 146 28.38 -21.85 -33.14
C TYR A 146 27.30 -20.87 -32.64
N LYS A 147 27.61 -20.14 -31.58
CA LYS A 147 26.70 -19.21 -30.90
C LYS A 147 25.83 -18.37 -31.85
N GLN A 148 26.43 -17.73 -32.86
CA GLN A 148 25.70 -16.82 -33.74
C GLN A 148 24.70 -17.55 -34.65
N ASP A 149 25.04 -18.73 -35.16
CA ASP A 149 24.15 -19.54 -35.99
C ASP A 149 22.95 -20.05 -35.18
N VAL A 150 23.20 -20.45 -33.93
CA VAL A 150 22.14 -20.84 -32.98
C VAL A 150 21.17 -19.70 -32.75
N ILE A 151 21.68 -18.52 -32.37
CA ILE A 151 20.85 -17.33 -32.15
C ILE A 151 20.01 -17.01 -33.40
N ASN A 152 20.63 -16.98 -34.58
CA ASN A 152 19.95 -16.67 -35.84
C ASN A 152 18.86 -17.70 -36.19
N TYR A 153 19.08 -18.98 -35.90
CA TYR A 153 18.07 -20.02 -36.12
C TYR A 153 16.87 -19.84 -35.18
N PHE A 154 17.12 -19.65 -33.88
CA PHE A 154 16.08 -19.47 -32.88
C PHE A 154 15.27 -18.20 -33.12
N GLU A 155 15.91 -17.09 -33.52
CA GLU A 155 15.22 -15.86 -33.92
C GLU A 155 14.21 -16.09 -35.05
N LYS A 156 14.50 -16.98 -35.99
CA LYS A 156 13.59 -17.33 -37.09
C LYS A 156 12.52 -18.33 -36.64
N ARG A 157 12.92 -19.39 -35.93
CA ARG A 157 12.05 -20.47 -35.43
C ARG A 157 10.98 -19.96 -34.46
N PHE A 158 11.36 -19.05 -33.57
CA PHE A 158 10.52 -18.48 -32.51
C PHE A 158 10.21 -17.00 -32.77
N SER A 159 10.23 -16.58 -34.04
CA SER A 159 10.00 -15.17 -34.44
C SER A 159 8.68 -14.60 -33.92
N LYS A 160 7.62 -15.42 -33.83
CA LYS A 160 6.31 -15.01 -33.32
C LYS A 160 6.35 -14.79 -31.80
N GLU A 161 6.90 -15.75 -31.07
CA GLU A 161 7.05 -15.71 -29.62
C GLU A 161 7.94 -14.54 -29.20
N TYR A 162 9.06 -14.33 -29.92
CA TYR A 162 10.00 -13.26 -29.67
C TYR A 162 9.44 -11.87 -30.02
N ALA A 163 8.54 -11.77 -31.00
CA ALA A 163 7.81 -10.54 -31.28
C ALA A 163 6.88 -10.16 -30.11
N ILE A 164 6.18 -11.14 -29.52
CA ILE A 164 5.31 -10.94 -28.35
C ILE A 164 6.13 -10.46 -27.14
N ILE A 165 7.29 -11.08 -26.87
CA ILE A 165 8.19 -10.64 -25.80
C ILE A 165 8.59 -9.17 -26.02
N LYS A 166 9.03 -8.83 -27.24
CA LYS A 166 9.48 -7.48 -27.57
C LYS A 166 8.35 -6.44 -27.42
N GLU A 167 7.14 -6.79 -27.82
CA GLU A 167 5.98 -5.91 -27.65
C GLU A 167 5.64 -5.68 -26.17
N LYS A 168 5.72 -6.73 -25.34
CA LYS A 168 5.57 -6.60 -23.88
C LYS A 168 6.66 -5.68 -23.28
N GLU A 169 7.93 -5.89 -23.64
CA GLU A 169 9.04 -5.05 -23.19
C GLU A 169 8.83 -3.57 -23.58
N ILE A 170 8.41 -3.31 -24.82
CA ILE A 170 8.09 -1.95 -25.28
C ILE A 170 6.92 -1.36 -24.49
N GLN A 171 5.89 -2.14 -24.20
CA GLN A 171 4.73 -1.67 -23.45
C GLN A 171 5.07 -1.39 -21.98
N GLU A 172 5.87 -2.23 -21.34
CA GLU A 172 6.39 -2.01 -19.99
C GLU A 172 7.28 -0.75 -19.94
N GLU A 173 8.15 -0.56 -20.92
CA GLU A 173 8.99 0.65 -20.99
C GLU A 173 8.12 1.90 -21.19
N ARG A 174 7.11 1.85 -22.08
CA ARG A 174 6.14 2.94 -22.24
C ARG A 174 5.39 3.25 -20.94
N GLN A 175 5.00 2.24 -20.18
CA GLN A 175 4.34 2.42 -18.89
C GLN A 175 5.28 3.06 -17.86
N LYS A 176 6.54 2.61 -17.78
CA LYS A 176 7.58 3.20 -16.92
C LYS A 176 7.85 4.66 -17.27
N GLN A 177 8.01 4.98 -18.55
CA GLN A 177 8.22 6.36 -19.02
C GLN A 177 7.00 7.24 -18.74
N ALA A 178 5.79 6.72 -18.92
CA ALA A 178 4.57 7.45 -18.60
C ALA A 178 4.45 7.72 -17.09
N GLU A 179 4.78 6.74 -16.24
CA GLU A 179 4.82 6.93 -14.78
C GLU A 179 5.88 7.95 -14.38
N LEU A 180 7.10 7.86 -14.91
CA LEU A 180 8.17 8.83 -14.64
C LEU A 180 7.78 10.25 -15.05
N LYS A 181 7.07 10.41 -16.18
CA LYS A 181 6.54 11.71 -16.62
C LYS A 181 5.51 12.26 -15.64
N ARG A 182 4.57 11.42 -15.17
CA ARG A 182 3.56 11.81 -14.16
C ARG A 182 4.20 12.19 -12.84
N GLN A 183 5.19 11.42 -12.38
CA GLN A 183 5.93 11.71 -11.15
C GLN A 183 6.65 13.05 -11.23
N LYS A 184 7.40 13.31 -12.30
CA LYS A 184 8.07 14.61 -12.53
C LYS A 184 7.09 15.78 -12.57
N GLU A 185 5.92 15.60 -13.18
CA GLU A 185 4.88 16.64 -13.21
C GLU A 185 4.37 16.95 -11.80
N VAL A 186 4.13 15.94 -10.97
CA VAL A 186 3.75 16.13 -9.56
C VAL A 186 4.89 16.75 -8.76
N GLU A 187 6.13 16.26 -8.87
CA GLU A 187 7.30 16.83 -8.19
C GLU A 187 7.49 18.31 -8.51
N ASN A 188 7.28 18.72 -9.76
CA ASN A 188 7.34 20.13 -10.15
C ASN A 188 6.26 20.96 -9.45
N ILE A 189 5.02 20.47 -9.38
CA ILE A 189 3.92 21.15 -8.67
C ILE A 189 4.21 21.21 -7.16
N LEU A 190 4.83 20.17 -6.62
CA LEU A 190 5.23 20.11 -5.23
C LEU A 190 6.46 21.00 -4.95
N SER A 191 7.35 21.28 -5.91
CA SER A 191 8.60 22.01 -5.64
C SER A 191 8.44 23.43 -5.05
N THR A 192 7.24 24.00 -5.06
CA THR A 192 6.93 25.35 -4.56
C THR A 192 6.42 25.34 -3.11
N LEU A 193 6.89 26.33 -2.31
CA LEU A 193 6.47 26.70 -0.94
C LEU A 193 6.79 25.73 0.22
N ASN A 194 6.85 26.28 1.44
CA ASN A 194 6.97 25.54 2.70
C ASN A 194 5.60 24.94 3.11
N ARG A 195 5.21 23.89 2.37
CA ARG A 195 3.87 23.28 2.41
C ARG A 195 3.52 22.67 3.76
N ASP A 196 4.49 22.01 4.37
CA ASP A 196 4.28 21.28 5.62
C ASP A 196 3.91 22.23 6.76
N ALA A 197 4.61 23.35 6.89
CA ALA A 197 4.31 24.35 7.91
C ALA A 197 2.89 24.92 7.77
N ILE A 198 2.47 25.26 6.54
CA ILE A 198 1.13 25.82 6.26
C ILE A 198 0.03 24.82 6.63
N VAL A 199 0.23 23.55 6.28
CA VAL A 199 -0.76 22.50 6.57
C VAL A 199 -0.82 22.22 8.06
N GLU A 200 0.32 22.10 8.73
CA GLU A 200 0.38 21.84 10.17
C GLU A 200 -0.26 22.97 10.99
N GLU A 201 -0.01 24.24 10.63
CA GLU A 201 -0.64 25.40 11.26
C GLU A 201 -2.17 25.37 11.11
N LYS A 202 -2.68 25.19 9.89
CA LYS A 202 -4.14 25.11 9.64
C LYS A 202 -4.81 23.96 10.39
N VAL A 203 -4.14 22.82 10.51
CA VAL A 203 -4.66 21.66 11.24
C VAL A 203 -4.65 21.93 12.75
N HIS A 204 -3.59 22.56 13.27
CA HIS A 204 -3.50 22.94 14.69
C HIS A 204 -4.58 23.97 15.07
N ASP A 205 -4.78 24.99 14.25
CA ASP A 205 -5.82 26.00 14.43
C ASP A 205 -7.22 25.39 14.42
N TYR A 206 -7.49 24.48 13.49
CA TYR A 206 -8.77 23.77 13.43
C TYR A 206 -9.06 23.04 14.76
N TYR A 207 -8.08 22.28 15.29
CA TYR A 207 -8.28 21.54 16.54
C TYR A 207 -8.30 22.44 17.78
N THR A 208 -7.52 23.52 17.79
CA THR A 208 -7.57 24.54 18.85
C THR A 208 -8.97 25.17 18.90
N ASN A 209 -9.51 25.58 17.76
CA ASN A 209 -10.86 26.14 17.67
C ASN A 209 -11.95 25.12 18.02
N LYS A 210 -11.79 23.86 17.61
CA LYS A 210 -12.69 22.76 17.99
C LYS A 210 -12.71 22.56 19.50
N LEU A 211 -11.56 22.57 20.15
CA LEU A 211 -11.44 22.46 21.60
C LEU A 211 -12.09 23.65 22.31
N LEU A 212 -11.81 24.88 21.88
CA LEU A 212 -12.41 26.09 22.44
C LEU A 212 -13.93 26.10 22.30
N LYS A 213 -14.47 25.75 21.13
CA LYS A 213 -15.92 25.67 20.89
C LYS A 213 -16.58 24.58 21.75
N ASN A 214 -15.95 23.42 21.88
CA ASN A 214 -16.46 22.37 22.76
C ASN A 214 -16.49 22.82 24.23
N SER A 215 -15.55 23.68 24.65
CA SER A 215 -15.50 24.21 26.01
C SER A 215 -16.67 25.13 26.38
N GLU A 216 -17.39 25.68 25.40
CA GLU A 216 -18.59 26.47 25.65
C GLU A 216 -19.67 25.66 26.38
N TYR A 217 -19.72 24.35 26.13
CA TYR A 217 -20.72 23.41 26.68
C TYR A 217 -20.24 22.64 27.91
N TRP A 218 -19.05 22.95 28.43
CA TRP A 218 -18.54 22.27 29.61
C TRP A 218 -19.30 22.70 30.87
N ASP A 219 -19.79 21.72 31.63
CA ASP A 219 -20.21 21.95 33.00
C ASP A 219 -18.98 22.13 33.88
N VAL A 220 -18.83 23.34 34.39
CA VAL A 220 -17.69 23.77 35.21
C VAL A 220 -18.11 24.20 36.61
N LEU A 221 -19.37 23.94 37.00
CA LEU A 221 -19.95 24.47 38.23
C LEU A 221 -19.35 23.84 39.50
N GLU A 222 -19.06 22.54 39.47
CA GLU A 222 -18.49 21.84 40.63
C GLU A 222 -16.98 22.01 40.74
N LYS A 223 -16.28 22.07 39.60
CA LYS A 223 -14.83 22.22 39.53
C LYS A 223 -14.38 22.68 38.15
N PRO A 224 -13.21 23.34 38.05
CA PRO A 224 -12.58 23.60 36.76
C PRO A 224 -12.39 22.32 35.95
N LYS A 225 -12.72 22.40 34.67
CA LYS A 225 -12.53 21.30 33.72
C LYS A 225 -11.32 21.58 32.85
N LYS A 226 -10.51 20.54 32.60
CA LYS A 226 -9.29 20.62 31.78
C LYS A 226 -9.31 19.55 30.70
N GLU A 227 -9.05 19.94 29.45
CA GLU A 227 -8.92 19.01 28.33
C GLU A 227 -7.80 19.44 27.37
N LYS A 228 -7.24 18.47 26.66
CA LYS A 228 -6.32 18.68 25.52
C LYS A 228 -6.63 17.63 24.45
N ILE A 229 -6.26 17.92 23.21
CA ILE A 229 -6.39 17.00 22.09
C ILE A 229 -4.98 16.49 21.73
N ASP A 230 -4.81 15.17 21.75
CA ASP A 230 -3.60 14.46 21.32
C ASP A 230 -4.02 13.29 20.43
N THR A 231 -3.85 13.42 19.13
CA THR A 231 -4.35 12.46 18.14
C THR A 231 -3.58 12.51 16.83
N ILE A 232 -3.74 11.48 15.99
CA ILE A 232 -3.23 11.44 14.61
C ILE A 232 -4.42 11.47 13.66
N VAL A 233 -4.39 12.39 12.69
CA VAL A 233 -5.52 12.65 11.80
C VAL A 233 -5.11 12.54 10.35
N ASN A 234 -6.03 12.04 9.53
CA ASN A 234 -5.87 12.07 8.08
C ASN A 234 -6.28 13.46 7.58
N VAL A 235 -5.41 14.07 6.78
CA VAL A 235 -5.61 15.39 6.19
C VAL A 235 -5.51 15.27 4.68
N LEU A 236 -6.56 15.71 3.98
CA LEU A 236 -6.54 15.81 2.52
C LEU A 236 -6.00 17.18 2.14
N ILE A 237 -4.96 17.18 1.32
CA ILE A 237 -4.21 18.37 0.95
C ILE A 237 -4.34 18.59 -0.56
N HIS A 238 -4.52 19.85 -0.93
CA HIS A 238 -4.50 20.34 -2.31
C HIS A 238 -3.26 21.21 -2.50
N VAL A 239 -2.58 21.02 -3.63
CA VAL A 239 -1.44 21.83 -4.04
C VAL A 239 -1.58 22.19 -5.52
N ASP A 240 -1.31 23.45 -5.84
CA ASP A 240 -1.09 23.92 -7.20
C ASP A 240 0.18 24.78 -7.26
N SER A 241 0.48 25.37 -8.41
CA SER A 241 1.68 26.18 -8.61
C SER A 241 1.77 27.42 -7.71
N LEU A 242 0.66 27.86 -7.09
CA LEU A 242 0.56 29.10 -6.33
C LEU A 242 0.28 28.88 -4.84
N ASN A 243 -0.44 27.81 -4.48
CA ASN A 243 -1.03 27.68 -3.16
C ASN A 243 -1.00 26.24 -2.63
N THR A 244 -1.09 26.14 -1.31
CA THR A 244 -1.34 24.89 -0.57
C THR A 244 -2.52 25.07 0.36
N ASN A 245 -3.47 24.14 0.26
CA ASN A 245 -4.73 24.21 0.99
C ASN A 245 -5.06 22.89 1.66
N VAL A 246 -5.71 22.99 2.82
CA VAL A 246 -6.32 21.87 3.50
C VAL A 246 -7.75 21.73 2.98
N VAL A 247 -8.05 20.58 2.39
CA VAL A 247 -9.37 20.26 1.83
C VAL A 247 -10.28 19.68 2.90
N SER A 248 -9.77 18.69 3.64
CA SER A 248 -10.49 18.08 4.76
C SER A 248 -9.56 17.66 5.89
N ILE A 249 -10.09 17.64 7.11
CA ILE A 249 -9.39 17.20 8.32
C ILE A 249 -10.26 16.16 9.01
N ALA A 250 -9.75 14.96 9.20
CA ALA A 250 -10.48 13.84 9.82
C ALA A 250 -11.86 13.55 9.18
N GLY A 251 -12.00 13.83 7.88
CA GLY A 251 -13.25 13.67 7.13
C GLY A 251 -14.15 14.91 7.09
N ASP A 252 -13.87 15.95 7.90
CA ASP A 252 -14.62 17.19 7.86
C ASP A 252 -14.15 18.05 6.68
N ASP A 253 -15.05 18.37 5.74
CA ASP A 253 -14.77 19.23 4.59
C ASP A 253 -14.55 20.69 5.05
N ILE A 254 -13.29 21.11 5.06
CA ILE A 254 -12.87 22.49 5.37
C ILE A 254 -13.06 23.37 4.13
N ASN A 255 -12.81 22.84 2.94
CA ASN A 255 -13.00 23.54 1.68
C ASN A 255 -13.86 22.71 0.71
N LYS A 256 -15.17 22.99 0.70
CA LYS A 256 -16.15 22.29 -0.15
C LYS A 256 -15.85 22.38 -1.64
N GLY A 257 -15.32 23.52 -2.11
CA GLY A 257 -14.96 23.71 -3.51
C GLY A 257 -13.84 22.78 -3.94
N LEU A 258 -12.76 22.72 -3.14
CA LEU A 258 -11.65 21.79 -3.38
C LEU A 258 -12.05 20.32 -3.16
N SER A 259 -12.96 20.04 -2.21
CA SER A 259 -13.49 18.69 -1.99
C SER A 259 -14.22 18.18 -3.23
N SER A 260 -15.04 19.03 -3.88
CA SER A 260 -15.69 18.69 -5.16
C SER A 260 -14.68 18.40 -6.28
N LEU A 261 -13.59 19.19 -6.39
CA LEU A 261 -12.53 18.96 -7.37
C LEU A 261 -11.75 17.67 -7.08
N TYR A 262 -11.49 17.37 -5.80
CA TYR A 262 -10.91 16.10 -5.40
C TYR A 262 -11.79 14.94 -5.83
N TRP A 263 -13.11 14.98 -5.58
CA TRP A 263 -14.00 13.88 -5.98
C TRP A 263 -14.01 13.63 -7.49
N LYS A 264 -13.89 14.68 -8.31
CA LYS A 264 -13.75 14.56 -9.77
C LYS A 264 -12.44 13.90 -10.22
N SER A 265 -11.37 13.99 -9.42
CA SER A 265 -10.06 13.37 -9.74
C SER A 265 -9.76 12.07 -9.00
N SER A 266 -10.39 11.86 -7.84
CA SER A 266 -10.17 10.71 -6.95
C SER A 266 -10.57 9.36 -7.56
N GLN A 267 -11.34 9.38 -8.66
CA GLN A 267 -11.74 8.17 -9.38
C GLN A 267 -10.55 7.47 -10.07
N HIS A 268 -9.44 8.18 -10.29
CA HIS A 268 -8.26 7.62 -10.93
C HIS A 268 -6.99 7.96 -10.15
N HIS A 269 -6.27 6.91 -9.74
CA HIS A 269 -4.89 7.03 -9.29
C HIS A 269 -4.05 7.67 -10.40
N TYR A 270 -3.27 8.71 -10.07
CA TYR A 270 -2.41 9.36 -11.06
C TYR A 270 -0.98 8.84 -11.01
N CYS A 271 -0.31 8.95 -9.86
CA CYS A 271 1.02 8.37 -9.64
C CYS A 271 1.29 8.15 -8.15
N THR A 272 2.33 7.36 -7.86
CA THR A 272 2.84 7.16 -6.50
C THR A 272 4.25 7.71 -6.37
N ILE A 273 4.51 8.54 -5.36
CA ILE A 273 5.87 9.03 -5.05
C ILE A 273 6.12 8.77 -3.57
N ASN A 274 7.22 8.09 -3.25
CA ASN A 274 7.62 7.77 -1.87
C ASN A 274 6.49 7.11 -1.03
N GLY A 275 5.69 6.25 -1.64
CA GLY A 275 4.56 5.57 -0.99
C GLY A 275 3.31 6.43 -0.77
N ILE A 276 3.29 7.67 -1.29
CA ILE A 276 2.13 8.56 -1.25
C ILE A 276 1.43 8.51 -2.60
N ASN A 277 0.12 8.27 -2.56
CA ASN A 277 -0.73 8.29 -3.74
C ASN A 277 -1.18 9.71 -4.04
N TYR A 278 -1.03 10.11 -5.30
CA TYR A 278 -1.46 11.41 -5.79
C TYR A 278 -2.61 11.25 -6.78
N SER A 279 -3.59 12.15 -6.67
CA SER A 279 -4.63 12.38 -7.67
C SER A 279 -4.41 13.72 -8.33
N LYS A 280 -4.77 13.85 -9.61
CA LYS A 280 -4.55 15.07 -10.38
C LYS A 280 -5.83 15.53 -11.08
N TYR A 281 -6.09 16.83 -11.00
CA TYR A 281 -7.10 17.50 -11.80
C TYR A 281 -6.48 18.76 -12.40
N GLN A 282 -6.35 18.81 -13.73
CA GLN A 282 -5.68 19.93 -14.42
C GLN A 282 -4.28 20.19 -13.81
N ASN A 283 -4.00 21.40 -13.32
CA ASN A 283 -2.73 21.79 -12.69
C ASN A 283 -2.75 21.68 -11.16
N SER A 284 -3.72 20.95 -10.61
CA SER A 284 -3.87 20.72 -9.17
C SER A 284 -3.62 19.27 -8.82
N VAL A 285 -2.94 19.07 -7.71
CA VAL A 285 -2.60 17.76 -7.14
C VAL A 285 -3.23 17.63 -5.76
N PHE A 286 -3.73 16.43 -5.48
CA PHE A 286 -4.33 16.07 -4.19
C PHE A 286 -3.62 14.86 -3.61
N TYR A 287 -3.39 14.87 -2.30
CA TYR A 287 -2.84 13.73 -1.56
C TYR A 287 -3.28 13.76 -0.11
N SER A 288 -3.22 12.60 0.55
CA SER A 288 -3.52 12.46 1.98
C SER A 288 -2.25 12.31 2.80
N LYS A 289 -2.18 12.99 3.94
CA LYS A 289 -1.08 12.87 4.90
C LYS A 289 -1.65 12.64 6.30
N LYS A 290 -0.95 11.84 7.10
CA LYS A 290 -1.22 11.69 8.53
C LYS A 290 -0.46 12.76 9.30
N ILE A 291 -1.14 13.51 10.15
CA ILE A 291 -0.56 14.60 10.94
C ILE A 291 -0.84 14.33 12.42
N SER A 292 0.20 14.42 13.25
CA SER A 292 0.07 14.36 14.70
C SER A 292 -0.33 15.74 15.22
N VAL A 293 -1.45 15.81 15.95
CA VAL A 293 -1.99 17.04 16.51
C VAL A 293 -1.91 16.97 18.02
N LYS A 294 -1.27 17.98 18.61
CA LYS A 294 -1.17 18.17 20.05
C LYS A 294 -1.54 19.61 20.39
N THR A 295 -2.77 19.81 20.87
CA THR A 295 -3.17 21.13 21.39
C THR A 295 -2.57 21.36 22.77
N LYS A 296 -2.52 22.62 23.17
CA LYS A 296 -2.17 22.96 24.55
C LYS A 296 -3.34 22.63 25.48
N LEU A 297 -3.08 22.57 26.79
CA LEU A 297 -4.10 22.30 27.79
C LEU A 297 -5.06 23.50 27.89
N LEU A 298 -6.35 23.25 27.72
CA LEU A 298 -7.41 24.22 27.94
C LEU A 298 -8.05 23.95 29.30
N GLU A 299 -8.14 24.98 30.13
CA GLU A 299 -8.84 24.94 31.41
C GLU A 299 -9.97 25.96 31.42
N LYS A 300 -11.16 25.56 31.88
CA LYS A 300 -12.30 26.46 32.06
C LYS A 300 -12.90 26.25 33.44
N GLY A 301 -13.27 27.33 34.10
CA GLY A 301 -13.89 27.27 35.42
C GLY A 301 -14.77 28.47 35.70
N ILE A 302 -15.50 28.39 36.81
CA ILE A 302 -16.32 29.49 37.33
C ILE A 302 -16.07 29.64 38.83
N TYR A 303 -15.92 30.87 39.30
CA TYR A 303 -15.72 31.17 40.72
C TYR A 303 -16.74 32.17 41.24
N GLY A 304 -17.13 31.99 42.51
CA GLY A 304 -17.85 32.99 43.26
C GLY A 304 -16.90 33.97 43.95
N VAL A 305 -17.16 35.26 43.81
CA VAL A 305 -16.44 36.31 44.55
C VAL A 305 -17.43 37.31 45.13
N GLU A 306 -17.18 37.80 46.34
CA GLU A 306 -17.98 38.86 46.95
C GLU A 306 -17.11 40.05 47.33
N LYS A 307 -17.48 41.25 46.85
CA LYS A 307 -16.86 42.51 47.23
C LYS A 307 -17.64 43.17 48.37
N ARG A 308 -16.97 43.45 49.50
CA ARG A 308 -17.53 44.20 50.64
C ARG A 308 -16.55 45.25 51.13
N LYS A 309 -16.95 46.52 51.12
CA LYS A 309 -16.18 47.66 51.68
C LYS A 309 -14.71 47.65 51.20
N GLY A 310 -14.49 47.45 49.90
CA GLY A 310 -13.16 47.44 49.28
C GLY A 310 -12.37 46.13 49.42
N LYS A 311 -12.87 45.13 50.14
CA LYS A 311 -12.23 43.81 50.28
C LYS A 311 -12.93 42.74 49.45
N PHE A 312 -12.16 41.87 48.81
CA PHE A 312 -12.65 40.70 48.07
C PHE A 312 -12.64 39.46 48.96
N LYS A 313 -13.75 38.72 48.95
CA LYS A 313 -13.87 37.38 49.55
C LYS A 313 -14.07 36.37 48.43
N TYR A 314 -13.10 35.48 48.25
CA TYR A 314 -13.21 34.31 47.38
C TYR A 314 -13.74 33.13 48.18
N TYR A 315 -14.62 32.33 47.56
CA TYR A 315 -15.25 31.18 48.21
C TYR A 315 -14.47 29.87 48.01
N GLU A 316 -13.50 29.87 47.11
CA GLU A 316 -12.59 28.76 46.80
C GLU A 316 -11.17 29.31 46.58
N ALA A 317 -10.19 28.42 46.42
CA ALA A 317 -8.85 28.80 46.01
C ALA A 317 -8.87 29.28 44.56
N VAL A 318 -8.54 30.55 44.33
CA VAL A 318 -8.60 31.19 43.01
C VAL A 318 -7.17 31.56 42.55
N PRO A 319 -6.78 31.24 41.30
CA PRO A 319 -5.51 31.67 40.70
C PRO A 319 -5.25 33.17 40.79
N ASN A 320 -3.97 33.57 40.94
CA ASN A 320 -3.58 34.97 41.14
C ASN A 320 -4.03 35.87 39.98
N GLU A 321 -3.93 35.39 38.75
CA GLU A 321 -4.33 36.12 37.54
C GLU A 321 -5.82 36.51 37.58
N ILE A 322 -6.67 35.64 38.13
CA ILE A 322 -8.10 35.90 38.30
C ILE A 322 -8.32 36.88 39.45
N GLN A 323 -7.55 36.78 40.53
CA GLN A 323 -7.64 37.71 41.66
C GLN A 323 -7.27 39.14 41.23
N GLU A 324 -6.17 39.30 40.50
CA GLU A 324 -5.71 40.57 39.93
C GLU A 324 -6.78 41.16 38.99
N TRP A 325 -7.31 40.34 38.08
CA TRP A 325 -8.39 40.77 37.20
C TRP A 325 -9.62 41.25 37.98
N CYS A 326 -10.03 40.54 39.04
CA CYS A 326 -11.16 40.93 39.88
C CYS A 326 -10.94 42.30 40.55
N GLN A 327 -9.72 42.55 41.05
CA GLN A 327 -9.37 43.82 41.69
C GLN A 327 -9.48 45.01 40.74
N SER A 328 -9.03 44.83 39.49
CA SER A 328 -9.07 45.88 38.46
C SER A 328 -10.46 46.10 37.85
N ASN A 329 -11.30 45.05 37.76
CA ASN A 329 -12.54 45.11 36.97
C ASN A 329 -13.84 45.15 37.81
N ILE A 330 -13.83 44.67 39.06
CA ILE A 330 -15.04 44.61 39.88
C ILE A 330 -15.13 45.83 40.80
N ILE A 331 -15.95 46.81 40.41
CA ILE A 331 -16.11 48.06 41.15
C ILE A 331 -17.25 47.97 42.18
N LYS A 332 -18.37 47.32 41.82
CA LYS A 332 -19.59 47.27 42.63
C LYS A 332 -19.47 46.28 43.80
N ASN A 333 -20.04 46.66 44.95
CA ASN A 333 -20.20 45.74 46.08
C ASN A 333 -21.22 44.63 45.73
N GLY A 334 -21.07 43.48 46.37
CA GLY A 334 -21.96 42.33 46.22
C GLY A 334 -21.27 41.12 45.61
N PHE A 335 -22.07 40.08 45.38
CA PHE A 335 -21.61 38.82 44.80
C PHE A 335 -21.52 38.92 43.27
N GLN A 336 -20.46 38.38 42.71
CA GLN A 336 -20.24 38.20 41.27
C GLN A 336 -19.83 36.74 41.03
N ALA A 337 -20.30 36.17 39.92
CA ALA A 337 -19.77 34.91 39.41
C ALA A 337 -18.84 35.23 38.23
N ILE A 338 -17.65 34.65 38.24
CA ILE A 338 -16.59 34.94 37.27
C ILE A 338 -16.28 33.65 36.52
N GLU A 339 -16.55 33.63 35.22
CA GLU A 339 -16.11 32.56 34.33
C GLU A 339 -14.74 32.92 33.76
N TYR A 340 -13.85 31.93 33.70
CA TYR A 340 -12.56 32.06 33.04
C TYR A 340 -12.29 30.90 32.11
N THR A 341 -11.52 31.21 31.07
CA THR A 341 -10.88 30.24 30.18
C THR A 341 -9.39 30.53 30.16
N ASN A 342 -8.56 29.52 30.42
CA ASN A 342 -7.11 29.58 30.32
C ASN A 342 -6.64 28.65 29.20
N TYR A 343 -6.05 29.21 28.15
CA TYR A 343 -5.33 28.46 27.13
C TYR A 343 -3.86 28.87 27.16
N ASP A 344 -2.99 27.97 27.63
CA ASP A 344 -1.54 28.19 27.68
C ASP A 344 -1.12 29.46 28.44
N GLY A 345 -1.70 29.68 29.62
CA GLY A 345 -1.42 30.86 30.44
C GLY A 345 -2.11 32.14 29.96
N LYS A 346 -2.82 32.11 28.82
CA LYS A 346 -3.64 33.24 28.36
C LYS A 346 -5.04 33.12 28.94
N TYR A 347 -5.37 34.01 29.87
CA TYR A 347 -6.66 34.06 30.54
C TYR A 347 -7.65 34.99 29.82
N THR A 348 -8.82 34.46 29.51
CA THR A 348 -10.02 35.24 29.18
C THR A 348 -10.97 35.15 30.36
N ILE A 349 -11.26 36.28 31.00
CA ILE A 349 -12.04 36.35 32.25
C ILE A 349 -13.23 37.28 32.04
N LYS A 350 -14.42 36.88 32.47
CA LYS A 350 -15.64 37.69 32.36
C LYS A 350 -16.61 37.45 33.52
N PRO A 351 -17.41 38.45 33.91
CA PRO A 351 -18.51 38.24 34.83
C PRO A 351 -19.66 37.53 34.12
N VAL A 352 -20.35 36.65 34.83
CA VAL A 352 -21.52 35.91 34.32
C VAL A 352 -22.70 36.03 35.28
N THR A 353 -23.90 36.13 34.71
CA THR A 353 -25.14 36.10 35.49
C THR A 353 -25.49 34.66 35.83
N VAL A 354 -25.74 34.39 37.10
CA VAL A 354 -26.08 33.05 37.59
C VAL A 354 -27.39 33.04 38.35
N THR A 355 -28.05 31.89 38.38
CA THR A 355 -29.28 31.70 39.16
C THR A 355 -28.99 31.74 40.66
N LYS A 356 -30.04 31.89 41.47
CA LYS A 356 -29.93 31.89 42.94
C LYS A 356 -29.33 30.59 43.48
N ASP A 357 -29.63 29.46 42.86
CA ASP A 357 -29.13 28.16 43.31
C ASP A 357 -27.67 27.94 42.93
N VAL A 358 -27.26 28.34 41.71
CA VAL A 358 -25.85 28.38 41.30
C VAL A 358 -25.04 29.32 42.21
N LYS A 359 -25.57 30.50 42.54
CA LYS A 359 -24.95 31.40 43.52
C LYS A 359 -24.73 30.73 44.87
N LYS A 360 -25.67 29.92 45.37
CA LYS A 360 -25.48 29.20 46.64
C LYS A 360 -24.36 28.17 46.50
N MET A 361 -24.33 27.40 45.41
CA MET A 361 -23.29 26.42 45.14
C MET A 361 -21.90 27.07 45.12
N LEU A 362 -21.73 28.17 44.37
CA LEU A 362 -20.49 28.95 44.32
C LEU A 362 -20.10 29.60 45.65
N GLN A 363 -21.01 29.66 46.63
CA GLN A 363 -20.72 30.12 47.99
C GLN A 363 -20.37 28.96 48.94
N GLY A 364 -20.25 27.73 48.42
CA GLY A 364 -20.09 26.51 49.22
C GLY A 364 -21.35 26.10 49.99
N LYS A 365 -22.53 26.57 49.59
CA LYS A 365 -23.81 26.27 50.24
C LYS A 365 -24.61 25.28 49.41
N ASP A 366 -25.12 24.24 50.06
CA ASP A 366 -26.07 23.32 49.44
C ASP A 366 -27.39 24.07 49.08
N PRO A 367 -27.76 24.14 47.79
CA PRO A 367 -28.94 24.88 47.34
C PRO A 367 -30.26 24.26 47.83
N GLN A 368 -30.28 22.96 48.13
CA GLN A 368 -31.45 22.22 48.63
C GLN A 368 -31.61 22.29 50.15
N LYS A 369 -30.54 22.60 50.89
CA LYS A 369 -30.56 22.67 52.36
C LYS A 369 -31.63 23.62 52.89
N ALA A 370 -31.81 24.78 52.26
CA ALA A 370 -32.81 25.78 52.65
C ALA A 370 -34.27 25.35 52.39
N LYS A 371 -34.53 24.52 51.36
CA LYS A 371 -35.87 23.94 51.10
C LYS A 371 -36.20 22.83 52.12
N LYS A 372 -35.20 22.08 52.58
CA LYS A 372 -35.34 21.08 53.65
C LYS A 372 -35.62 21.73 55.01
N THR A 373 -34.92 22.79 55.38
CA THR A 373 -35.17 23.49 56.66
C THR A 373 -36.54 24.16 56.71
N TRP A 374 -37.05 24.73 55.62
CA TRP A 374 -38.42 25.28 55.58
C TRP A 374 -39.51 24.19 55.63
N LYS A 375 -39.29 23.01 55.05
CA LYS A 375 -40.19 21.86 55.27
C LYS A 375 -40.18 21.38 56.73
N ILE A 376 -39.01 21.36 57.37
CA ILE A 376 -38.88 20.92 58.78
C ILE A 376 -39.46 21.99 59.74
N LEU A 377 -39.20 23.29 59.53
CA LEU A 377 -39.81 24.37 60.32
C LEU A 377 -41.32 24.53 60.04
N GLY A 378 -41.78 24.24 58.83
CA GLY A 378 -43.20 24.17 58.50
C GLY A 378 -43.92 23.00 59.19
N ILE A 379 -43.24 21.89 59.46
CA ILE A 379 -43.75 20.73 60.22
C ILE A 379 -43.66 20.97 61.73
N ILE A 380 -42.67 21.72 62.22
CA ILE A 380 -42.53 22.03 63.65
C ILE A 380 -43.43 23.21 64.07
N GLY A 381 -43.67 24.19 63.19
CA GLY A 381 -44.56 25.33 63.43
C GLY A 381 -46.06 25.02 63.27
N SER A 382 -46.44 23.84 62.77
CA SER A 382 -47.83 23.40 62.62
C SER A 382 -48.24 22.29 63.61
N ASN A 383 -47.34 21.82 64.48
CA ASN A 383 -47.61 20.76 65.48
C ASN A 383 -47.40 21.19 66.95
N ILE A 384 -47.40 22.49 67.26
CA ILE A 384 -47.34 23.00 68.66
C ILE A 384 -48.61 23.78 69.08
N VAL A 385 -49.68 23.83 68.26
CA VAL A 385 -50.94 24.53 68.63
C VAL A 385 -52.15 23.60 68.83
N LEU A 386 -52.01 22.29 68.70
CA LEU A 386 -53.08 21.33 68.98
C LEU A 386 -52.53 20.13 69.74
N ILE A 387 -52.42 20.24 71.08
CA ILE A 387 -52.63 19.20 72.12
C ILE A 387 -52.24 19.88 73.44
N GLY A 388 -53.24 20.16 74.26
CA GLY A 388 -53.11 20.90 75.52
C GLY A 388 -54.42 21.47 76.05
N GLY A 389 -55.54 21.27 75.35
CA GLY A 389 -56.88 21.38 75.90
C GLY A 389 -57.55 20.01 75.89
N LEU A 390 -58.03 19.60 77.07
CA LEU A 390 -58.97 18.49 77.37
C LEU A 390 -58.42 17.07 77.56
N ILE A 391 -57.90 16.83 78.78
CA ILE A 391 -58.32 15.75 79.71
C ILE A 391 -58.07 16.36 81.11
N ALA A 392 -58.96 16.50 82.09
CA ALA A 392 -60.35 16.14 82.30
C ALA A 392 -60.92 17.05 83.42
N LEU A 393 -62.23 17.30 83.37
CA LEU A 393 -63.03 17.51 84.59
C LEU A 393 -63.03 16.20 85.37
N ASP A 394 -62.57 16.23 86.61
CA ASP A 394 -63.22 15.57 87.75
C ASP A 394 -62.49 15.98 89.05
N ALA A 395 -63.06 16.95 89.76
CA ALA A 395 -63.08 17.04 91.23
C ALA A 395 -63.81 18.32 91.70
N ILE A 396 -65.05 18.10 92.15
CA ILE A 396 -65.95 18.94 92.98
C ILE A 396 -66.72 20.06 92.27
#